data_AF-A0A6A3PJY1-F1
#
_entry.id   AF-A0A6A3PJY1-F1
#
_cell.length_a   1.000
_cell.length_b   1.000
_cell.length_c   1.000
_cell.angle_alpha   90.00
_cell.angle_beta   90.00
_cell.angle_gamma   90.00
#
_symmetry.space_group_name_H-M   'P 1'
#
loop_
_entity.id
_entity.type
_entity.pdbx_description
1 polymer ?
#
loop_
_entity_poly.entity_id
_entity_poly.type
_entity_poly.pdbx_seq_one_letter_code
_entity_poly.pdbx_strand_id
1 'polypeptide(L)'
;MSPGVIDVLTVIPIDEIRSKGIPYVMSIVNTKGAARIWTSFWDFFVRTWMTMFPPSLWNVNTYIEQEMEMQNRTNNPIESYNRRAKKAFGSHPTLVVFVEQAKEEAKRYLELLDDISMRCRVAPPHADPVTLSIPPAYTAFRTPKRRKVKK
;
A
#
# COMPACT_ATOMS: atom_id res chain seq x y z
N MET A 1 1.16 12.28 13.28
CA MET A 1 0.03 11.33 13.34
C MET A 1 0.59 10.02 13.87
N SER A 2 -0.14 9.33 14.76
CA SER A 2 0.29 8.01 15.20
C SER A 2 0.21 7.02 14.03
N PRO A 3 1.17 6.09 13.89
CA PRO A 3 1.07 4.98 12.93
C PRO A 3 -0.25 4.21 13.10
N GLY A 4 -0.81 3.67 12.01
CA GLY A 4 -2.01 2.83 12.06
C GLY A 4 -3.36 3.55 11.96
N VAL A 5 -3.37 4.88 11.84
CA VAL A 5 -4.62 5.67 11.77
C VAL A 5 -5.25 5.65 10.38
N ILE A 6 -4.52 6.10 9.34
CA ILE A 6 -5.00 6.07 7.94
C ILE A 6 -4.78 4.67 7.35
N ASP A 7 -3.77 3.94 7.82
CA ASP A 7 -3.39 2.61 7.32
C ASP A 7 -4.53 1.58 7.46
N VAL A 8 -5.49 1.83 8.36
CA VAL A 8 -6.70 1.01 8.49
C VAL A 8 -7.46 0.89 7.16
N LEU A 9 -7.45 1.95 6.34
CA LEU A 9 -8.14 1.97 5.04
C LEU A 9 -7.56 0.94 4.06
N THR A 10 -6.33 0.47 4.28
CA THR A 10 -5.65 -0.53 3.44
C THR A 10 -6.06 -1.97 3.78
N VAL A 11 -6.68 -2.21 4.94
CA VAL A 11 -6.95 -3.56 5.45
C VAL A 11 -8.43 -3.84 5.69
N ILE A 12 -9.31 -2.84 5.61
CA ILE A 12 -10.77 -3.00 5.72
C ILE A 12 -11.38 -3.35 4.36
N PRO A 13 -12.59 -3.95 4.33
CA PRO A 13 -13.30 -4.23 3.09
C PRO A 13 -13.47 -3.00 2.21
N ILE A 14 -13.29 -3.15 0.91
CA ILE A 14 -13.24 -2.04 -0.06
C ILE A 14 -14.55 -1.24 -0.06
N ASP A 15 -15.68 -1.92 0.04
CA ASP A 15 -17.02 -1.34 0.08
C ASP A 15 -17.27 -0.54 1.37
N GLU A 16 -16.57 -0.85 2.45
CA GLU A 16 -16.66 -0.13 3.72
C GLU A 16 -15.79 1.14 3.76
N ILE A 17 -14.79 1.29 2.89
CA ILE A 17 -13.80 2.40 2.96
C ILE A 17 -14.50 3.76 3.01
N ARG A 18 -15.45 4.02 2.11
CA ARG A 18 -16.13 5.32 2.03
C ARG A 18 -17.19 5.49 3.11
N SER A 19 -17.96 4.44 3.39
CA SER A 19 -19.17 4.51 4.22
C SER A 19 -18.87 4.43 5.72
N LYS A 20 -17.77 3.78 6.11
CA LYS A 20 -17.40 3.51 7.50
C LYS A 20 -15.92 3.80 7.79
N GLY A 21 -15.01 3.44 6.88
CA GLY A 21 -13.57 3.68 7.00
C GLY A 21 -13.20 5.15 7.22
N ILE A 22 -13.51 6.02 6.26
CA ILE A 22 -13.22 7.46 6.35
C ILE A 22 -13.89 8.09 7.60
N PRO A 23 -15.19 7.85 7.89
CA PRO A 23 -15.80 8.30 9.14
C PRO A 23 -15.08 7.84 10.41
N TYR A 24 -14.62 6.58 10.46
CA TYR A 24 -13.84 6.06 11.58
C TYR A 24 -12.54 6.86 11.74
N VAL A 25 -11.76 7.02 10.67
CA VAL A 25 -10.49 7.78 10.71
C VAL A 25 -10.73 9.21 11.17
N MET A 26 -11.77 9.87 10.65
CA MET A 26 -12.14 11.23 11.09
C MET A 26 -12.56 11.30 12.56
N SER A 27 -13.09 10.22 13.14
CA SER A 27 -13.49 10.20 14.55
C SER A 27 -12.31 10.10 15.52
N ILE A 28 -11.20 9.50 15.09
CA ILE A 28 -9.99 9.32 15.90
C ILE A 28 -8.95 10.43 15.67
N VAL A 29 -9.00 11.10 14.53
CA VAL A 29 -8.14 12.24 14.20
C VAL A 29 -8.67 13.52 14.84
N ASN A 30 -7.82 14.24 15.56
CA ASN A 30 -8.17 15.56 16.06
C ASN A 30 -8.22 16.58 14.90
N THR A 31 -9.41 17.08 14.61
CA THR A 31 -9.65 18.05 13.53
C THR A 31 -9.80 19.49 14.03
N LYS A 32 -9.70 19.74 15.35
CA LYS A 32 -9.84 21.10 15.93
C LYS A 32 -8.83 22.07 15.31
N GLY A 33 -9.31 23.19 14.79
CA GLY A 33 -8.50 24.21 14.12
C GLY A 33 -8.07 23.88 12.68
N ALA A 34 -8.33 22.66 12.19
CA ALA A 34 -7.86 22.20 10.87
C ALA A 34 -8.98 21.58 10.01
N ALA A 35 -10.26 21.83 10.33
CA ALA A 35 -11.40 21.21 9.65
C ALA A 35 -11.34 21.37 8.12
N ARG A 36 -11.00 22.57 7.61
CA ARG A 36 -10.89 22.83 6.16
C ARG A 36 -9.78 22.00 5.51
N ILE A 37 -8.65 21.81 6.19
CA ILE A 37 -7.53 21.01 5.68
C ILE A 37 -7.96 19.55 5.57
N TRP A 38 -8.64 19.03 6.60
CA TRP A 38 -9.15 17.66 6.59
C TRP A 38 -10.21 17.43 5.50
N THR A 39 -11.12 18.37 5.28
CA THR A 39 -12.07 18.28 4.16
C THR A 39 -11.34 18.20 2.82
N SER A 40 -10.40 19.13 2.56
CA SER A 40 -9.61 19.12 1.32
C SER A 40 -8.80 17.84 1.15
N PHE A 41 -8.25 17.30 2.25
CA PHE A 41 -7.53 16.03 2.24
C PHE A 41 -8.43 14.87 1.82
N TRP A 42 -9.65 14.76 2.37
CA TRP A 42 -10.55 13.67 2.02
C TRP A 42 -11.10 13.78 0.61
N ASP A 43 -11.34 15.00 0.11
CA ASP A 43 -11.69 15.23 -1.29
C ASP A 43 -10.56 14.78 -2.23
N PHE A 44 -9.32 15.15 -1.90
CA PHE A 44 -8.14 14.66 -2.60
C PHE A 44 -8.02 13.13 -2.51
N PHE A 45 -8.15 12.56 -1.32
CA PHE A 45 -8.02 11.13 -1.08
C PHE A 45 -9.01 10.34 -1.92
N VAL A 46 -10.28 10.77 -1.93
CA VAL A 46 -11.31 10.14 -2.75
C VAL A 46 -10.95 10.22 -4.24
N ARG A 47 -10.59 11.39 -4.75
CA ARG A 47 -10.28 11.56 -6.18
C ARG A 47 -9.07 10.74 -6.60
N THR A 48 -8.05 10.69 -5.76
CA THR A 48 -6.79 10.01 -6.08
C THR A 48 -6.85 8.51 -5.76
N TRP A 49 -7.20 8.13 -4.54
CA TRP A 49 -7.07 6.76 -4.04
C TRP A 49 -8.36 5.93 -4.09
N MET A 50 -9.51 6.52 -4.42
CA MET A 50 -10.73 5.76 -4.70
C MET A 50 -11.09 5.75 -6.19
N THR A 51 -10.55 6.67 -6.99
CA THR A 51 -10.92 6.82 -8.41
C THR A 51 -9.73 6.68 -9.35
N MET A 52 -8.67 7.49 -9.22
CA MET A 52 -7.50 7.39 -10.11
C MET A 52 -6.70 6.11 -9.88
N PHE A 53 -6.52 5.72 -8.61
CA PHE A 53 -5.89 4.46 -8.19
C PHE A 53 -6.92 3.67 -7.37
N PRO A 54 -7.77 2.86 -8.02
CA PRO A 54 -8.85 2.14 -7.35
C PRO A 54 -8.35 1.28 -6.17
N PRO A 55 -9.16 1.07 -5.12
CA PRO A 55 -8.76 0.28 -3.95
C PRO A 55 -8.29 -1.14 -4.27
N SER A 56 -8.76 -1.74 -5.36
CA SER A 56 -8.28 -3.04 -5.83
C SER A 56 -6.77 -3.09 -6.14
N LEU A 57 -6.11 -1.93 -6.32
CA LEU A 57 -4.67 -1.85 -6.59
C LEU A 57 -3.80 -1.76 -5.34
N TRP A 58 -4.37 -1.39 -4.18
CA TRP A 58 -3.58 -1.06 -2.98
C TRP A 58 -4.14 -1.61 -1.68
N ASN A 59 -5.42 -1.96 -1.63
CA ASN A 59 -6.03 -2.58 -0.47
C ASN A 59 -5.66 -4.07 -0.42
N VAL A 60 -5.34 -4.55 0.78
CA VAL A 60 -4.86 -5.91 1.05
C VAL A 60 -5.84 -6.71 1.90
N ASN A 61 -7.09 -6.26 2.04
CA ASN A 61 -8.12 -6.95 2.81
C ASN A 61 -8.39 -8.36 2.28
N THR A 62 -8.24 -8.59 0.97
CA THR A 62 -8.38 -9.92 0.36
C THR A 62 -7.43 -10.96 0.94
N TYR A 63 -6.22 -10.57 1.36
CA TYR A 63 -5.30 -11.47 2.06
C TYR A 63 -5.85 -11.91 3.41
N ILE A 64 -6.57 -11.02 4.11
CA ILE A 64 -7.24 -11.34 5.37
C ILE A 64 -8.42 -12.28 5.12
N GLU A 65 -9.24 -11.99 4.12
CA GLU A 65 -10.42 -12.81 3.78
C GLU A 65 -10.06 -14.23 3.34
N GLN A 66 -8.93 -14.39 2.65
CA GLN A 66 -8.44 -15.67 2.13
C GLN A 66 -7.46 -16.36 3.08
N GLU A 67 -7.23 -15.82 4.28
CA GLU A 67 -6.26 -16.32 5.26
C GLU A 67 -4.84 -16.52 4.67
N MET A 68 -4.48 -15.64 3.73
CA MET A 68 -3.18 -15.66 3.06
C MET A 68 -2.17 -14.81 3.82
N GLU A 69 -1.00 -15.39 4.10
CA GLU A 69 0.11 -14.66 4.69
C GLU A 69 0.74 -13.66 3.71
N MET A 70 0.91 -12.42 4.15
CA MET A 70 1.59 -11.40 3.37
C MET A 70 3.09 -11.40 3.67
N GLN A 71 3.89 -11.97 2.77
CA GLN A 71 5.34 -12.09 2.92
C GLN A 71 6.06 -10.75 3.16
N ASN A 72 5.63 -9.66 2.50
CA ASN A 72 6.21 -8.33 2.72
C ASN A 72 5.15 -7.24 2.58
N ARG A 73 4.77 -6.59 3.69
CA ARG A 73 3.99 -5.34 3.64
C ARG A 73 4.94 -4.16 3.47
N THR A 74 5.36 -3.89 2.23
CA THR A 74 6.27 -2.78 1.92
C THR A 74 5.56 -1.66 1.16
N ASN A 75 5.72 -0.43 1.64
CA ASN A 75 5.40 0.78 0.87
C ASN A 75 6.49 1.11 -0.16
N ASN A 76 7.55 0.31 -0.21
CA ASN A 76 8.78 0.64 -0.88
C ASN A 76 9.42 -0.47 -1.75
N PRO A 77 8.65 -1.28 -2.51
CA PRO A 77 9.26 -2.20 -3.46
C PRO A 77 9.99 -1.43 -4.57
N ILE A 78 9.44 -0.27 -4.95
CA ILE A 78 9.98 0.59 -6.00
C ILE A 78 11.30 1.26 -5.59
N GLU A 79 11.53 1.79 -4.38
CA GLU A 79 12.84 2.44 -4.12
C GLU A 79 13.97 1.43 -3.96
N SER A 80 13.70 0.20 -3.50
CA SER A 80 14.71 -0.86 -3.49
C SER A 80 15.13 -1.23 -4.91
N TYR A 81 14.15 -1.42 -5.81
CA TYR A 81 14.42 -1.60 -7.24
C TYR A 81 15.11 -0.37 -7.85
N ASN A 82 14.57 0.84 -7.65
CA ASN A 82 15.12 2.09 -8.20
C ASN A 82 16.55 2.35 -7.71
N ARG A 83 16.92 1.97 -6.48
CA ARG A 83 18.31 2.05 -6.01
C ARG A 83 19.23 1.09 -6.74
N ARG A 84 18.81 -0.17 -6.93
CA ARG A 84 19.58 -1.17 -7.70
C ARG A 84 19.69 -0.76 -9.17
N ALA A 85 18.58 -0.39 -9.77
CA ALA A 85 18.48 0.17 -11.10
C ALA A 85 19.39 1.39 -11.26
N LYS A 86 19.34 2.38 -10.36
CA LYS A 86 20.22 3.55 -10.40
C LYS A 86 21.69 3.19 -10.26
N LYS A 87 22.03 2.17 -9.46
CA LYS A 87 23.40 1.65 -9.34
C LYS A 87 23.87 0.97 -10.62
N ALA A 88 23.00 0.23 -11.29
CA ALA A 88 23.30 -0.46 -12.55
C ALA A 88 23.37 0.51 -13.73
N PHE A 89 22.38 1.40 -13.85
CA PHE A 89 22.19 2.32 -14.97
C PHE A 89 23.07 3.58 -14.92
N GLY A 90 23.59 3.92 -13.73
CA GLY A 90 24.27 5.19 -13.52
C GLY A 90 23.33 6.39 -13.58
N SER A 91 23.90 7.59 -13.56
CA SER A 91 23.14 8.84 -13.66
C SER A 91 23.05 9.26 -15.14
N HIS A 92 21.83 9.29 -15.69
CA HIS A 92 21.55 9.72 -17.07
C HIS A 92 22.31 8.94 -18.17
N PRO A 93 22.13 7.62 -18.28
CA PRO A 93 22.74 6.85 -19.36
C PRO A 93 22.19 7.25 -20.74
N THR A 94 22.96 6.99 -21.79
CA THR A 94 22.42 7.02 -23.16
C THR A 94 21.38 5.90 -23.33
N LEU A 95 20.48 6.02 -24.30
CA LEU A 95 19.44 4.99 -24.53
C LEU A 95 20.04 3.60 -24.80
N VAL A 96 21.16 3.55 -25.53
CA VAL A 96 21.85 2.28 -25.84
C VAL A 96 22.38 1.63 -24.57
N VAL A 97 23.10 2.39 -23.73
CA VAL A 97 23.65 1.92 -22.45
C VAL A 97 22.54 1.47 -21.52
N PHE A 98 21.45 2.24 -21.43
CA PHE A 98 20.28 1.87 -20.63
C PHE A 98 19.68 0.53 -21.07
N VAL A 99 19.44 0.34 -22.37
CA VAL A 99 18.84 -0.90 -22.90
C VAL A 99 19.75 -2.10 -22.66
N GLU A 100 21.06 -1.94 -22.86
CA GLU A 100 22.04 -3.00 -22.66
C GLU A 100 22.09 -3.44 -21.19
N GLN A 101 22.21 -2.50 -20.26
CA GLN A 101 22.23 -2.79 -18.82
C GLN A 101 20.90 -3.33 -18.31
N ALA A 102 19.77 -2.88 -18.86
CA ALA A 102 18.46 -3.43 -18.52
C ALA A 102 18.34 -4.91 -18.92
N LYS A 103 18.88 -5.29 -20.09
CA LYS A 103 18.94 -6.70 -20.53
C LYS A 103 19.83 -7.53 -19.62
N GLU A 104 21.00 -7.02 -19.23
CA GLU A 104 21.90 -7.71 -18.30
C GLU A 104 21.26 -7.94 -16.94
N GLU A 105 20.60 -6.92 -16.37
CA GLU A 105 19.92 -7.05 -15.08
C GLU A 105 18.75 -8.04 -15.16
N ALA A 106 17.98 -8.04 -16.25
CA ALA A 106 16.93 -9.02 -16.49
C ALA A 106 17.49 -10.45 -16.59
N LYS A 107 18.57 -10.64 -17.36
CA LYS A 107 19.26 -11.94 -17.47
C LYS A 107 19.75 -12.44 -16.11
N ARG A 108 20.44 -11.59 -15.35
CA ARG A 108 20.92 -11.90 -13.99
C ARG A 108 19.78 -12.31 -13.06
N TYR A 109 18.63 -11.65 -13.17
CA TYR A 109 17.46 -11.98 -12.36
C TYR A 109 16.86 -13.34 -12.74
N LEU A 110 16.76 -13.64 -14.04
CA LEU A 110 16.31 -14.96 -14.51
C LEU A 110 17.25 -16.08 -14.08
N GLU A 111 18.56 -15.89 -14.20
CA GLU A 111 19.58 -16.85 -13.71
C GLU A 111 19.44 -17.10 -12.21
N LEU A 112 19.22 -16.04 -11.42
CA LEU A 112 18.97 -16.20 -9.98
C LEU A 112 17.72 -17.05 -9.70
N LEU A 113 16.62 -16.82 -10.43
CA LEU A 113 15.39 -17.60 -10.25
C LEU A 113 15.60 -19.07 -10.62
N ASP A 114 16.35 -19.33 -11.70
CA ASP A 114 16.67 -20.68 -12.16
C ASP A 114 17.60 -21.39 -11.16
N ASP A 115 18.63 -20.71 -10.66
CA ASP A 115 19.51 -21.23 -9.61
C ASP A 115 18.75 -21.58 -8.32
N ILE A 116 17.77 -20.77 -7.93
CA ILE A 116 16.89 -21.05 -6.78
C ILE A 116 16.01 -22.27 -7.07
N SER A 117 15.42 -22.34 -8.26
CA SER A 117 14.60 -23.47 -8.73
C SER A 117 15.38 -24.79 -8.69
N MET A 118 16.63 -24.78 -9.19
CA MET A 118 17.53 -25.92 -9.18
C MET A 118 18.19 -26.18 -7.82
N ARG A 119 17.88 -25.40 -6.78
CA ARG A 119 18.47 -25.46 -5.44
C ARG A 119 20.00 -25.25 -5.41
N CYS A 120 20.55 -24.65 -6.45
CA CYS A 120 21.95 -24.23 -6.54
C CYS A 120 22.21 -22.95 -5.74
N ARG A 121 21.16 -22.15 -5.48
CA ARG A 121 21.16 -21.03 -4.53
C ARG A 121 20.01 -21.12 -3.55
N VAL A 122 20.25 -20.60 -2.35
CA VAL A 122 19.20 -20.33 -1.37
C VAL A 122 18.51 -19.01 -1.75
N ALA A 123 17.17 -19.00 -1.69
CA ALA A 123 16.40 -17.77 -1.90
C ALA A 123 16.87 -16.68 -0.91
N PRO A 124 16.90 -15.40 -1.33
CA PRO A 124 17.21 -14.30 -0.41
C PRO A 124 16.29 -14.37 0.82
N PRO A 125 16.81 -14.07 2.02
CA PRO A 125 15.96 -14.05 3.21
C PRO A 125 14.86 -13.02 3.03
N HIS A 126 13.61 -13.46 3.12
CA HIS A 126 12.46 -12.57 3.23
C HIS A 126 12.25 -12.19 4.69
N ALA A 127 11.64 -11.02 4.93
CA ALA A 127 11.17 -10.70 6.27
C ALA A 127 10.11 -11.72 6.70
N ASP A 128 9.94 -11.89 8.01
CA ASP A 128 8.87 -12.73 8.53
C ASP A 128 7.52 -12.26 7.96
N PRO A 129 6.62 -13.20 7.59
CA PRO A 129 5.32 -12.85 7.06
C PRO A 129 4.57 -11.91 8.02
N VAL A 130 3.95 -10.89 7.45
CA VAL A 130 3.17 -9.91 8.20
C VAL A 130 1.74 -10.41 8.34
N THR A 131 1.30 -10.67 9.57
CA THR A 131 -0.10 -10.94 9.86
C THR A 131 -0.90 -9.65 9.74
N LEU A 132 -1.73 -9.57 8.70
CA LEU A 132 -2.69 -8.48 8.53
C LEU A 132 -3.90 -8.73 9.42
N SER A 133 -4.38 -7.69 10.11
CA SER A 133 -5.60 -7.77 10.90
C SER A 133 -6.38 -6.47 10.81
N ILE A 134 -7.71 -6.59 10.85
CA ILE A 134 -8.60 -5.45 10.97
C ILE A 134 -8.58 -4.99 12.44
N PRO A 135 -8.26 -3.72 12.74
CA PRO A 135 -8.21 -3.22 14.11
C PRO A 135 -9.55 -3.42 14.84
N PRO A 136 -9.57 -4.00 16.06
CA PRO A 136 -10.82 -4.22 16.81
C PRO A 136 -11.64 -2.94 17.04
N ALA A 137 -10.96 -1.80 17.21
CA ALA A 137 -11.62 -0.49 17.35
C ALA A 137 -12.41 -0.08 16.11
N TYR A 138 -11.96 -0.46 14.91
CA TYR A 138 -12.71 -0.26 13.67
C TYR A 138 -13.96 -1.16 13.62
N THR A 139 -13.81 -2.43 13.99
CA THR A 139 -14.93 -3.39 14.02
C THR A 139 -16.03 -2.94 14.98
N ALA A 140 -15.65 -2.39 16.14
CA ALA A 140 -16.59 -1.85 17.12
C ALA A 140 -17.21 -0.51 16.71
N PHE A 141 -16.61 0.21 15.76
CA PHE A 141 -17.07 1.53 15.35
C PHE A 141 -18.41 1.46 14.60
N ARG A 142 -19.34 2.32 15.01
CA ARG A 142 -20.63 2.52 14.35
C ARG A 142 -20.70 3.93 13.79
N THR A 143 -21.02 4.04 12.51
CA THR A 143 -21.13 5.33 11.84
C THR A 143 -22.25 6.16 12.50
N PRO A 144 -21.99 7.41 12.92
CA PRO A 144 -23.02 8.26 13.48
C PRO A 144 -24.16 8.45 12.48
N LYS A 145 -25.41 8.24 12.92
CA LYS A 145 -26.58 8.55 12.08
C LYS A 145 -26.54 10.03 11.72
N ARG A 146 -26.49 10.37 10.42
CA ARG A 146 -26.63 11.76 9.97
C ARG A 146 -27.91 12.33 10.58
N ARG A 147 -27.80 13.35 11.43
CA ARG A 147 -28.96 14.14 11.87
C ARG A 147 -29.61 14.72 10.62
N LYS A 148 -30.86 14.34 10.34
CA LYS A 148 -31.68 15.02 9.33
C LYS A 148 -31.80 16.47 9.79
N VAL A 149 -31.17 17.39 9.07
CA VAL A 149 -31.44 18.82 9.21
C VAL A 149 -32.90 19.00 8.81
N LYS A 150 -33.77 19.34 9.78
CA LYS A 150 -35.13 19.78 9.47
C LYS A 150 -34.99 21.05 8.63
N LYS A 151 -35.49 21.01 7.40
CA LYS A 151 -35.75 22.22 6.60
C LYS A 151 -36.76 23.09 7.33
#